data_AF-I4YMN9-F1
#
_entry.id   AF-I4YMN9-F1
#
_cell.length_a   1.000
_cell.length_b   1.000
_cell.length_c   1.000
_cell.angle_alpha   90.00
_cell.angle_beta   90.00
_cell.angle_gamma   90.00
#
_symmetry.space_group_name_H-M   'P 1'
#
loop_
_entity.id
_entity.type
_entity.pdbx_description
1 polymer ?
#
loop_
_entity_poly.entity_id
_entity_poly.type
_entity_poly.pdbx_seq_one_letter_code
_entity_poly.pdbx_strand_id
1 'polypeptide(L)'
;MRRRIVYPPMPSALFDARMSYLRAAKVHHKDPDAPEPNSADLTGSHGPFRSISADVDPLDVSPCIRFEVQNGVYKPRYVPPIPFLVMDLLLAFGGGCSVNDNYTGLSYVRLWGGNDKQMLDRIFLNAEPGTIVRQSRTADYRNNSPACFSKTSASVMKAEGKPMRATYKGRQQAIATALRYFQRNAHRSGIKITEAEYLAILHDAFALLDATHRHFHAAAA
;
A
#
# COMPACT_ATOMS: atom_id res chain seq x y z
N MET A 1 -27.30 -12.53 -1.83
CA MET A 1 -25.86 -12.81 -1.61
C MET A 1 -25.05 -12.05 -2.65
N ARG A 2 -24.25 -11.03 -2.28
CA ARG A 2 -23.35 -10.37 -3.27
C ARG A 2 -22.19 -11.32 -3.56
N ARG A 3 -21.98 -11.70 -4.83
CA ARG A 3 -20.82 -12.52 -5.24
C ARG A 3 -19.54 -11.81 -4.80
N ARG A 4 -18.64 -12.53 -4.12
CA ARG A 4 -17.32 -12.01 -3.77
C ARG A 4 -16.55 -11.83 -5.08
N ILE A 5 -16.20 -10.59 -5.42
CA ILE A 5 -15.34 -10.32 -6.57
C ILE A 5 -13.97 -10.89 -6.23
N VAL A 6 -13.50 -11.83 -7.06
CA VAL A 6 -12.16 -12.41 -6.99
C VAL A 6 -11.36 -11.76 -8.11
N TYR A 7 -10.37 -10.96 -7.73
CA TYR A 7 -9.50 -10.31 -8.69
C TYR A 7 -8.34 -11.24 -9.06
N PRO A 8 -7.99 -11.36 -10.35
CA PRO A 8 -6.89 -12.21 -10.80
C PRO A 8 -5.54 -11.67 -10.30
N PRO A 9 -4.49 -12.50 -10.29
CA PRO A 9 -3.11 -12.03 -10.11
C PRO A 9 -2.71 -10.98 -11.13
N MET A 10 -1.70 -10.20 -10.77
CA MET A 10 -0.97 -9.31 -11.65
C MET A 10 -0.36 -10.11 -12.81
N PRO A 11 -0.49 -9.65 -14.06
CA PRO A 11 0.22 -10.23 -15.20
C PRO A 11 1.74 -10.19 -15.01
N SER A 12 2.46 -11.22 -15.49
CA SER A 12 3.93 -11.31 -15.36
C SER A 12 4.65 -10.06 -15.87
N ALA A 13 4.24 -9.51 -17.02
CA ALA A 13 4.87 -8.32 -17.59
C ALA A 13 4.77 -7.09 -16.67
N LEU A 14 3.65 -6.92 -15.96
CA LEU A 14 3.54 -5.85 -14.96
C LEU A 14 4.44 -6.14 -13.77
N PHE A 15 4.48 -7.39 -13.29
CA PHE A 15 5.36 -7.78 -12.19
C PHE A 15 6.83 -7.50 -12.51
N ASP A 16 7.29 -7.85 -13.71
CA ASP A 16 8.64 -7.59 -14.20
C ASP A 16 8.96 -6.08 -14.26
N ALA A 17 7.98 -5.26 -14.66
CA ALA A 17 8.10 -3.80 -14.61
C ALA A 17 8.25 -3.29 -13.16
N ARG A 18 7.47 -3.82 -12.21
CA ARG A 18 7.60 -3.46 -10.78
C ARG A 18 8.96 -3.88 -10.22
N MET A 19 9.50 -5.03 -10.66
CA MET A 19 10.83 -5.47 -10.27
C MET A 19 11.92 -4.57 -10.86
N SER A 20 11.75 -4.11 -12.09
CA SER A 20 12.66 -3.15 -12.74
C SER A 20 12.66 -1.81 -11.99
N TYR A 21 11.46 -1.30 -11.68
CA TYR A 21 11.30 -0.11 -10.85
C TYR A 21 11.96 -0.27 -9.47
N LEU A 22 11.70 -1.37 -8.76
CA LEU A 22 12.28 -1.63 -7.44
C LEU A 22 13.81 -1.63 -7.48
N ARG A 23 14.41 -2.27 -8.49
CA ARG A 23 15.87 -2.29 -8.66
C ARG A 23 16.41 -0.89 -8.93
N ALA A 24 15.82 -0.15 -9.87
CA ALA A 24 16.23 1.21 -10.19
C ALA A 24 16.12 2.14 -8.98
N ALA A 25 15.01 2.07 -8.24
CA ALA A 25 14.79 2.88 -7.05
C ALA A 25 15.78 2.55 -5.92
N LYS A 26 16.16 1.26 -5.75
CA LYS A 26 17.21 0.86 -4.80
C LYS A 26 18.59 1.38 -5.19
N VAL A 27 18.90 1.44 -6.49
CA VAL A 27 20.16 2.00 -7.00
C VAL A 27 20.18 3.50 -6.75
N HIS A 28 19.17 4.23 -7.23
CA HIS A 28 19.05 5.68 -7.05
C HIS A 28 19.04 6.11 -5.58
N HIS A 29 18.41 5.34 -4.69
CA HIS A 29 18.44 5.65 -3.26
C HIS A 29 19.84 5.55 -2.64
N LYS A 30 20.70 4.66 -3.14
CA LYS A 30 22.08 4.51 -2.68
C LYS A 30 23.04 5.49 -3.35
N ASP A 31 22.74 5.86 -4.58
CA ASP A 31 23.52 6.74 -5.43
C ASP A 31 22.57 7.74 -6.12
N PRO A 32 22.40 8.94 -5.55
CA PRO A 32 21.51 9.96 -6.11
C PRO A 32 21.90 10.43 -7.53
N ASP A 33 23.13 10.19 -7.97
CA ASP A 33 23.58 10.51 -9.33
C ASP A 33 23.12 9.46 -10.36
N ALA A 34 22.68 8.29 -9.90
CA ALA A 34 22.07 7.29 -10.77
C ALA A 34 20.72 7.77 -11.31
N PRO A 35 20.25 7.30 -12.49
CA PRO A 35 18.98 7.72 -13.05
C PRO A 35 17.79 7.48 -12.10
N GLU A 36 16.86 8.44 -12.06
CA GLU A 36 15.61 8.28 -11.32
C GLU A 36 14.79 7.10 -11.87
N PRO A 37 14.10 6.34 -10.99
CA PRO A 37 13.25 5.24 -11.42
C PRO A 37 12.04 5.75 -12.21
N ASN A 38 11.75 5.12 -13.35
CA ASN A 38 10.67 5.55 -14.23
C ASN A 38 9.30 5.16 -13.67
N SER A 39 8.52 6.15 -13.21
CA SER A 39 7.16 5.93 -12.69
C SER A 39 6.20 5.26 -13.69
N ALA A 40 6.50 5.29 -15.00
CA ALA A 40 5.73 4.56 -16.00
C ALA A 40 5.75 3.03 -15.78
N ASP A 41 6.79 2.48 -15.15
CA ASP A 41 6.91 1.05 -14.83
C ASP A 41 5.88 0.58 -13.78
N LEU A 42 5.26 1.53 -13.06
CA LEU A 42 4.20 1.27 -12.09
C LEU A 42 2.79 1.39 -12.69
N THR A 43 2.67 1.62 -14.00
CA THR A 43 1.37 1.77 -14.68
C THR A 43 0.79 0.45 -15.16
N GLY A 44 -0.44 0.47 -15.68
CA GLY A 44 -1.14 -0.71 -16.16
C GLY A 44 -2.10 -1.28 -15.10
N SER A 45 -3.38 -1.38 -15.47
CA SER A 45 -4.43 -1.87 -14.59
C SER A 45 -4.34 -3.39 -14.41
N HIS A 46 -4.50 -3.84 -13.17
CA HIS A 46 -4.70 -5.24 -12.83
C HIS A 46 -5.48 -5.35 -11.51
N GLY A 47 -5.86 -6.57 -11.17
CA GLY A 47 -6.42 -6.87 -9.86
C GLY A 47 -7.64 -5.97 -9.54
N PRO A 48 -7.66 -5.29 -8.37
CA PRO A 48 -8.76 -4.44 -7.95
C PRO A 48 -8.77 -3.02 -8.53
N PHE A 49 -7.82 -2.69 -9.42
CA PHE A 49 -7.68 -1.35 -9.98
C PHE A 49 -8.37 -1.25 -11.34
N ARG A 50 -9.14 -0.18 -11.56
CA ARG A 50 -9.73 0.18 -12.85
C ARG A 50 -8.72 0.86 -13.75
N SER A 51 -7.90 1.74 -13.17
CA SER A 51 -6.84 2.47 -13.88
C SER A 51 -5.68 2.74 -12.93
N ILE A 52 -4.47 2.74 -13.49
CA ILE A 52 -3.23 3.10 -12.82
C ILE A 52 -2.39 3.88 -13.85
N SER A 53 -2.00 5.09 -13.53
CA SER A 53 -1.19 5.97 -14.39
C SER A 53 -0.15 6.73 -13.57
N ALA A 54 1.01 7.00 -14.17
CA ALA A 54 1.94 7.99 -13.66
C ALA A 54 1.31 9.37 -13.85
N ASP A 55 1.43 10.22 -12.86
CA ASP A 55 0.80 11.53 -12.82
C ASP A 55 1.62 12.48 -11.93
N VAL A 56 1.14 13.71 -11.79
CA VAL A 56 1.69 14.71 -10.89
C VAL A 56 0.62 15.03 -9.85
N ASP A 57 0.97 15.03 -8.56
CA ASP A 57 0.01 15.36 -7.50
C ASP A 57 -0.49 16.80 -7.71
N PRO A 58 -1.81 17.02 -7.79
CA PRO A 58 -2.37 18.33 -8.11
C PRO A 58 -2.14 19.39 -7.04
N LEU A 59 -1.67 19.02 -5.84
CA LEU A 59 -1.47 19.93 -4.71
C LEU A 59 -0.04 20.44 -4.60
N ASP A 60 0.94 19.56 -4.77
CA ASP A 60 2.36 19.89 -4.55
C ASP A 60 3.24 19.69 -5.80
N VAL A 61 2.63 19.28 -6.93
CA VAL A 61 3.30 19.09 -8.22
C VAL A 61 4.40 18.00 -8.16
N SER A 62 4.36 17.12 -7.14
CA SER A 62 5.32 16.01 -7.04
C SER A 62 4.91 14.82 -7.92
N PRO A 63 5.87 14.02 -8.43
CA PRO A 63 5.56 12.78 -9.14
C PRO A 63 4.76 11.82 -8.27
N CYS A 64 3.66 11.29 -8.81
CA CYS A 64 2.78 10.37 -8.10
C CYS A 64 2.23 9.28 -9.03
N ILE A 65 1.60 8.28 -8.41
CA ILE A 65 0.77 7.30 -9.10
C ILE A 65 -0.69 7.62 -8.80
N ARG A 66 -1.43 7.89 -9.86
CA ARG A 66 -2.87 8.04 -9.84
C ARG A 66 -3.52 6.68 -10.08
N PHE A 67 -4.44 6.28 -9.20
CA PHE A 67 -5.16 5.02 -9.35
C PHE A 67 -6.66 5.13 -8.99
N GLU A 68 -7.47 4.29 -9.64
CA GLU A 68 -8.89 4.12 -9.37
C GLU A 68 -9.21 2.67 -9.00
N VAL A 69 -10.04 2.45 -7.98
CA VAL A 69 -10.49 1.11 -7.58
C VAL A 69 -11.77 0.71 -8.32
N GLN A 70 -11.92 -0.57 -8.68
CA GLN A 70 -13.06 -1.05 -9.50
C GLN A 70 -14.44 -0.90 -8.85
N ASN A 71 -14.53 -0.76 -7.52
CA ASN A 71 -15.81 -0.60 -6.81
C ASN A 71 -16.46 0.81 -6.93
N GLY A 72 -16.21 1.51 -8.04
CA GLY A 72 -17.25 2.20 -8.83
C GLY A 72 -17.82 3.52 -8.35
N VAL A 73 -17.54 4.00 -7.15
CA VAL A 73 -18.15 5.26 -6.64
C VAL A 73 -17.12 6.33 -6.27
N TYR A 74 -15.84 5.98 -6.21
CA TYR A 74 -14.84 6.81 -5.55
C TYR A 74 -13.85 7.46 -6.54
N LYS A 75 -13.57 8.74 -6.27
CA LYS A 75 -12.61 9.57 -7.00
C LYS A 75 -11.21 8.93 -7.05
N PRO A 76 -10.38 9.28 -8.05
CA PRO A 76 -9.00 8.82 -8.11
C PRO A 76 -8.22 9.18 -6.85
N ARG A 77 -7.27 8.31 -6.52
CA ARG A 77 -6.33 8.47 -5.41
C ARG A 77 -4.94 8.71 -5.96
N TYR A 78 -4.17 9.47 -5.21
CA TYR A 78 -2.79 9.81 -5.53
C TYR A 78 -1.91 9.30 -4.40
N VAL A 79 -0.75 8.75 -4.76
CA VAL A 79 0.22 8.23 -3.81
C VAL A 79 1.61 8.31 -4.42
N PRO A 80 2.66 8.58 -3.64
CA PRO A 80 4.01 8.57 -4.17
C PRO A 80 4.38 7.18 -4.75
N PRO A 81 5.31 7.12 -5.72
CA PRO A 81 5.63 5.88 -6.42
C PRO A 81 6.06 4.70 -5.54
N ILE A 82 6.90 4.92 -4.52
CA ILE A 82 7.40 3.85 -3.64
C ILE A 82 6.28 3.26 -2.75
N PRO A 83 5.45 4.07 -2.05
CA PRO A 83 4.29 3.53 -1.36
C PRO A 83 3.29 2.83 -2.30
N PHE A 84 3.13 3.31 -3.54
CA PHE A 84 2.33 2.58 -4.54
C PHE A 84 2.91 1.20 -4.85
N LEU A 85 4.22 1.11 -5.14
CA LEU A 85 4.91 -0.15 -5.40
C LEU A 85 4.67 -1.16 -4.27
N VAL A 86 4.78 -0.74 -3.01
CA VAL A 86 4.51 -1.59 -1.85
C VAL A 86 3.07 -2.11 -1.86
N MET A 87 2.09 -1.21 -2.07
CA MET A 87 0.68 -1.59 -2.17
C MET A 87 0.46 -2.59 -3.32
N ASP A 88 1.06 -2.33 -4.47
CA ASP A 88 0.86 -3.11 -5.69
C ASP A 88 1.47 -4.51 -5.57
N LEU A 89 2.67 -4.61 -4.97
CA LEU A 89 3.33 -5.88 -4.69
C LEU A 89 2.60 -6.72 -3.65
N LEU A 90 2.00 -6.11 -2.62
CA LEU A 90 1.13 -6.82 -1.67
C LEU A 90 -0.08 -7.45 -2.35
N LEU A 91 -0.59 -6.82 -3.41
CA LEU A 91 -1.76 -7.28 -4.17
C LEU A 91 -1.39 -8.11 -5.42
N ALA A 92 -0.10 -8.32 -5.70
CA ALA A 92 0.37 -8.94 -6.94
C ALA A 92 -0.22 -10.33 -7.20
N PHE A 93 -0.48 -11.12 -6.15
CA PHE A 93 -1.08 -12.45 -6.28
C PHE A 93 -2.58 -12.46 -6.00
N GLY A 94 -3.23 -11.32 -6.22
CA GLY A 94 -4.66 -11.12 -6.06
C GLY A 94 -5.03 -10.57 -4.68
N GLY A 95 -6.33 -10.41 -4.47
CA GLY A 95 -6.84 -9.76 -3.28
C GLY A 95 -8.02 -8.89 -3.61
N GLY A 96 -8.13 -7.74 -2.96
CA GLY A 96 -9.10 -6.71 -3.26
C GLY A 96 -8.59 -5.36 -2.80
N CYS A 97 -9.17 -4.29 -3.27
CA CYS A 97 -8.92 -2.95 -2.76
C CYS A 97 -10.25 -2.23 -2.65
N SER A 98 -10.44 -1.49 -1.56
CA SER A 98 -11.63 -0.70 -1.34
C SER A 98 -11.26 0.61 -0.67
N VAL A 99 -12.02 1.65 -0.96
CA VAL A 99 -11.88 2.92 -0.27
C VAL A 99 -13.00 3.02 0.77
N ASN A 100 -12.63 3.40 1.99
CA ASN A 100 -13.60 3.78 2.99
C ASN A 100 -13.78 5.30 2.95
N ASP A 101 -14.68 5.79 2.11
CA ASP A 101 -15.05 7.20 2.12
C ASP A 101 -16.33 7.36 2.96
N ASN A 102 -16.20 8.02 4.11
CA ASN A 102 -17.35 8.26 4.98
C ASN A 102 -18.04 9.60 4.69
N TYR A 103 -17.67 10.30 3.61
CA TYR A 103 -18.17 11.63 3.25
C TYR A 103 -17.90 12.73 4.29
N THR A 104 -17.18 12.43 5.38
CA THR A 104 -16.74 13.42 6.39
C THR A 104 -15.28 13.80 6.21
N GLY A 105 -14.74 13.66 5.00
CA GLY A 105 -13.36 14.01 4.67
C GLY A 105 -12.29 13.02 5.16
N LEU A 106 -12.67 11.80 5.57
CA LEU A 106 -11.72 10.73 5.88
C LEU A 106 -11.85 9.62 4.85
N SER A 107 -10.75 9.33 4.14
CA SER A 107 -10.75 8.30 3.12
C SER A 107 -9.56 7.37 3.26
N TYR A 108 -9.83 6.16 3.74
CA TYR A 108 -8.80 5.14 3.95
C TYR A 108 -8.85 4.12 2.83
N VAL A 109 -7.73 3.93 2.14
CA VAL A 109 -7.53 2.78 1.27
C VAL A 109 -7.39 1.53 2.14
N ARG A 110 -8.16 0.49 1.83
CA ARG A 110 -8.15 -0.80 2.51
C ARG A 110 -7.81 -1.89 1.52
N LEU A 111 -6.76 -2.63 1.86
CA LEU A 111 -6.36 -3.81 1.13
C LEU A 111 -7.20 -5.00 1.60
N TRP A 112 -7.53 -5.87 0.65
CA TRP A 112 -8.35 -7.07 0.80
C TRP A 112 -9.77 -6.81 1.34
N GLY A 113 -10.52 -7.90 1.54
CA GLY A 113 -11.91 -7.90 1.98
C GLY A 113 -12.13 -8.77 3.22
N GLY A 114 -13.36 -8.75 3.75
CA GLY A 114 -13.74 -9.55 4.92
C GLY A 114 -12.88 -9.28 6.15
N ASN A 115 -12.37 -10.35 6.76
CA ASN A 115 -11.51 -10.30 7.95
C ASN A 115 -10.06 -9.90 7.64
N ASP A 116 -9.69 -9.67 6.38
CA ASP A 116 -8.32 -9.30 5.99
C ASP A 116 -8.18 -7.81 5.65
N LYS A 117 -9.23 -7.00 5.91
CA LYS A 117 -9.22 -5.55 5.65
C LYS A 117 -8.14 -4.84 6.48
N GLN A 118 -6.97 -4.65 5.88
CA GLN A 118 -5.86 -3.88 6.44
C GLN A 118 -5.88 -2.48 5.83
N MET A 119 -5.65 -1.46 6.64
CA MET A 119 -5.67 -0.06 6.18
C MET A 119 -4.27 0.34 5.71
N LEU A 120 -4.20 1.03 4.57
CA LEU A 120 -2.95 1.36 3.89
C LEU A 120 -2.03 2.26 4.73
N ASP A 121 -2.61 3.25 5.39
CA ASP A 121 -1.95 4.16 6.33
C ASP A 121 -1.20 3.41 7.45
N ARG A 122 -1.82 2.37 8.02
CA ARG A 122 -1.20 1.53 9.05
C ARG A 122 -0.03 0.69 8.52
N ILE A 123 -0.14 0.23 7.28
CA ILE A 123 0.90 -0.56 6.62
C ILE A 123 2.12 0.33 6.36
N PHE A 124 1.89 1.53 5.81
CA PHE A 124 2.95 2.49 5.51
C PHE A 124 3.66 2.97 6.77
N LEU A 125 2.92 3.40 7.79
CA LEU A 125 3.52 3.92 9.04
C LEU A 125 4.05 2.84 10.00
N ASN A 126 4.05 1.56 9.58
CA ASN A 126 4.35 0.41 10.42
C ASN A 126 3.68 0.52 11.81
N ALA A 127 2.35 0.63 11.79
CA ALA A 127 1.58 0.88 13.00
C ALA A 127 1.37 -0.41 13.82
N GLU A 128 1.99 -0.45 14.99
CA GLU A 128 1.90 -1.55 15.93
C GLU A 128 0.48 -1.65 16.56
N PRO A 129 0.17 -2.81 17.18
CA PRO A 129 -0.99 -2.91 18.05
C PRO A 129 -0.99 -1.80 19.12
N GLY A 130 -2.14 -1.16 19.34
CA GLY A 130 -2.25 -0.04 20.28
C GLY A 130 -1.88 1.32 19.73
N THR A 131 -1.48 1.43 18.46
CA THR A 131 -1.28 2.73 17.82
C THR A 131 -2.51 3.18 17.03
N ILE A 132 -2.89 4.45 17.17
CA ILE A 132 -3.89 5.09 16.32
C ILE A 132 -3.17 5.76 15.16
N VAL A 133 -3.66 5.54 13.94
CA VAL A 133 -3.22 6.26 12.75
C VAL A 133 -4.37 7.14 12.27
N ARG A 134 -4.06 8.38 11.91
CA ARG A 134 -5.02 9.38 11.43
C ARG A 134 -4.46 10.10 10.23
N GLN A 135 -5.32 10.44 9.29
CA GLN A 135 -4.98 11.42 8.27
C GLN A 135 -4.96 12.83 8.88
N SER A 136 -3.99 13.65 8.45
CA SER A 136 -3.92 15.06 8.81
C SER A 136 -5.18 15.78 8.34
N ARG A 137 -5.70 16.68 9.17
CA ARG A 137 -6.91 17.47 8.84
C ARG A 137 -6.70 18.42 7.66
N THR A 138 -5.45 18.79 7.37
CA THR A 138 -5.08 19.70 6.29
C THR A 138 -4.72 18.97 4.99
N ALA A 139 -4.59 17.64 5.03
CA ALA A 139 -4.28 16.86 3.83
C ALA A 139 -5.55 16.58 3.02
N ASP A 140 -5.44 16.59 1.68
CA ASP A 140 -6.52 16.07 0.83
C ASP A 140 -6.71 14.58 1.10
N TYR A 141 -7.95 14.18 1.36
CA TYR A 141 -8.35 12.80 1.61
C TYR A 141 -8.05 11.84 0.42
N ARG A 142 -7.74 12.37 -0.76
CA ARG A 142 -7.29 11.61 -1.94
C ARG A 142 -5.79 11.37 -1.99
N ASN A 143 -5.00 12.16 -1.26
CA ASN A 143 -3.57 11.96 -1.14
C ASN A 143 -3.29 10.89 -0.08
N ASN A 144 -2.68 9.80 -0.52
CA ASN A 144 -2.32 8.65 0.31
C ASN A 144 -0.81 8.59 0.58
N SER A 145 -0.11 9.71 0.44
CA SER A 145 1.28 9.85 0.87
C SER A 145 1.41 9.51 2.35
N PRO A 146 2.45 8.76 2.77
CA PRO A 146 2.78 8.60 4.18
C PRO A 146 2.85 9.92 4.96
N ALA A 147 3.23 11.01 4.29
CA ALA A 147 3.30 12.36 4.85
C ALA A 147 1.96 12.91 5.32
N CYS A 148 0.86 12.42 4.74
CA CYS A 148 -0.49 12.86 5.09
C CYS A 148 -1.03 12.16 6.35
N PHE A 149 -0.28 11.24 6.95
CA PHE A 149 -0.73 10.46 8.09
C PHE A 149 0.14 10.73 9.33
N SER A 150 -0.48 10.67 10.50
CA SER A 150 0.20 10.70 11.80
C SER A 150 -0.15 9.44 12.59
N LYS A 151 0.81 9.01 13.40
CA LYS A 151 0.70 7.82 14.25
C LYS A 151 0.91 8.23 15.71
N THR A 152 -0.06 7.94 16.56
CA THR A 152 -0.01 8.28 18.00
C THR A 152 -0.26 7.03 18.84
N SER A 153 0.51 6.86 19.91
CA SER A 153 0.23 5.83 20.93
C SER A 153 -1.16 6.03 21.53
N ALA A 154 -1.90 4.95 21.71
CA ALA A 154 -3.20 4.97 22.35
C ALA A 154 -3.27 3.90 23.43
N SER A 155 -4.10 4.14 24.45
CA SER A 155 -4.34 3.15 25.49
C SER A 155 -4.84 1.86 24.85
N VAL A 156 -4.19 0.73 25.14
CA VAL A 156 -4.69 -0.59 24.71
C VAL A 156 -5.91 -1.06 25.51
N MET A 157 -6.31 -0.29 26.53
CA MET A 157 -7.42 -0.57 27.44
C MET A 157 -8.47 0.54 27.37
N LYS A 158 -9.76 0.17 27.36
CA LYS A 158 -10.89 1.08 27.61
C LYS A 158 -10.88 1.50 29.08
N ALA A 159 -11.58 2.60 29.40
CA ALA A 159 -11.78 3.07 30.78
C ALA A 159 -12.39 2.00 31.72
N GLU A 160 -13.12 1.03 31.15
CA GLU A 160 -13.74 -0.11 31.87
C GLU A 160 -12.78 -1.31 32.10
N GLY A 161 -11.47 -1.17 31.84
CA GLY A 161 -10.51 -2.27 31.98
C GLY A 161 -10.63 -3.37 30.92
N LYS A 162 -11.43 -3.17 29.87
CA LYS A 162 -11.53 -4.09 28.72
C LYS A 162 -10.49 -3.71 27.66
N PRO A 163 -9.85 -4.66 26.97
CA PRO A 163 -8.98 -4.33 25.85
C PRO A 163 -9.75 -3.53 24.79
N MET A 164 -9.15 -2.44 24.30
CA MET A 164 -9.63 -1.79 23.09
C MET A 164 -9.60 -2.81 21.96
N ARG A 165 -10.59 -2.78 21.06
CA ARG A 165 -10.59 -3.63 19.86
C ARG A 165 -9.35 -3.25 19.06
N ALA A 166 -8.26 -4.00 19.20
CA ALA A 166 -7.02 -3.49 18.66
C ALA A 166 -7.08 -3.53 17.13
N THR A 167 -6.52 -2.49 16.56
CA THR A 167 -6.23 -2.39 15.13
C THR A 167 -5.00 -3.25 14.83
N TYR A 168 -5.07 -4.56 15.09
CA TYR A 168 -3.96 -5.55 15.00
C TYR A 168 -3.38 -5.76 13.59
N LYS A 169 -3.72 -4.93 12.62
CA LYS A 169 -3.53 -5.20 11.20
C LYS A 169 -2.56 -4.20 10.61
N GLY A 170 -1.30 -4.34 11.00
CA GLY A 170 -0.17 -3.56 10.49
C GLY A 170 0.55 -4.30 9.36
N ARG A 171 1.83 -3.96 9.18
CA ARG A 171 2.67 -4.47 8.10
C ARG A 171 2.86 -5.99 8.12
N GLN A 172 3.15 -6.57 9.28
CA GLN A 172 3.40 -8.01 9.41
C GLN A 172 2.17 -8.85 8.99
N GLN A 173 0.98 -8.40 9.38
CA GLN A 173 -0.26 -9.07 8.97
C GLN A 173 -0.55 -8.89 7.47
N ALA A 174 -0.15 -7.76 6.88
CA ALA A 174 -0.26 -7.54 5.44
C ALA A 174 0.68 -8.46 4.64
N ILE A 175 1.93 -8.62 5.08
CA ILE A 175 2.88 -9.58 4.49
C ILE A 175 2.34 -11.00 4.61
N ALA A 176 1.92 -11.42 5.80
CA ALA A 176 1.34 -12.75 6.00
C ALA A 176 0.08 -12.96 5.13
N THR A 177 -0.70 -11.91 4.89
CA THR A 177 -1.87 -11.99 4.00
C THR A 177 -1.43 -12.14 2.55
N ALA A 178 -0.47 -11.34 2.08
CA ALA A 178 0.09 -11.44 0.74
C ALA A 178 0.65 -12.85 0.47
N LEU A 179 1.39 -13.45 1.41
CA LEU A 179 1.91 -14.82 1.27
C LEU A 179 0.80 -15.87 1.15
N ARG A 180 -0.31 -15.74 1.90
CA ARG A 180 -1.46 -16.64 1.73
C ARG A 180 -2.08 -16.52 0.33
N TYR A 181 -2.11 -15.32 -0.25
CA TYR A 181 -2.58 -15.11 -1.62
C TYR A 181 -1.59 -15.67 -2.65
N PHE A 182 -0.29 -15.52 -2.40
CA PHE A 182 0.77 -16.15 -3.20
C PHE A 182 0.59 -17.68 -3.25
N GLN A 183 0.52 -18.35 -2.10
CA GLN A 183 0.32 -19.80 -2.02
C GLN A 183 -0.92 -20.27 -2.79
N ARG A 184 -2.00 -19.47 -2.74
CA ARG A 184 -3.25 -19.80 -3.43
C ARG A 184 -3.19 -19.57 -4.94
N ASN A 185 -2.49 -18.55 -5.40
CA ASN A 185 -2.67 -18.03 -6.76
C ASN A 185 -1.39 -18.01 -7.61
N ALA A 186 -0.20 -18.26 -7.05
CA ALA A 186 1.07 -18.22 -7.77
C ALA A 186 1.05 -19.12 -9.02
N HIS A 187 0.49 -20.33 -8.89
CA HIS A 187 0.34 -21.29 -10.00
C HIS A 187 -0.49 -20.76 -11.19
N ARG A 188 -1.29 -19.70 -11.00
CA ARG A 188 -2.14 -19.09 -12.04
C ARG A 188 -1.56 -17.79 -12.61
N SER A 189 -0.51 -17.26 -11.99
CA SER A 189 0.04 -15.94 -12.31
C SER A 189 0.99 -15.93 -13.51
N GLY A 190 1.61 -17.08 -13.80
CA GLY A 190 2.72 -17.16 -14.76
C GLY A 190 4.05 -16.60 -14.25
N ILE A 191 4.09 -16.02 -13.04
CA ILE A 191 5.29 -15.48 -12.39
C ILE A 191 6.06 -16.64 -11.76
N LYS A 192 7.34 -16.79 -12.14
CA LYS A 192 8.22 -17.88 -11.67
C LYS A 192 9.13 -17.39 -10.55
N ILE A 193 8.58 -17.34 -9.34
CA ILE A 193 9.34 -17.08 -8.10
C ILE A 193 8.87 -18.05 -7.01
N THR A 194 9.73 -18.27 -6.04
CA THR A 194 9.44 -19.01 -4.81
C THR A 194 8.77 -18.10 -3.77
N GLU A 195 8.16 -18.69 -2.75
CA GLU A 195 7.60 -17.93 -1.62
C GLU A 195 8.67 -17.12 -0.88
N ALA A 196 9.88 -17.68 -0.73
CA ALA A 196 11.01 -17.02 -0.09
C ALA A 196 11.48 -15.78 -0.89
N GLU A 197 11.55 -15.90 -2.22
CA GLU A 197 11.87 -14.76 -3.09
C GLU A 197 10.79 -13.68 -3.02
N TYR A 198 9.51 -14.07 -3.02
CA TYR A 198 8.41 -13.11 -2.88
C TYR A 198 8.46 -12.38 -1.53
N LEU A 199 8.73 -13.10 -0.43
CA LEU A 199 8.91 -12.50 0.88
C LEU A 199 10.10 -11.52 0.90
N ALA A 200 11.24 -11.89 0.30
CA ALA A 200 12.40 -11.02 0.19
C ALA A 200 12.08 -9.74 -0.60
N ILE A 201 11.33 -9.86 -1.70
CA ILE A 201 10.86 -8.71 -2.50
C ILE A 201 9.98 -7.77 -1.67
N LEU A 202 9.04 -8.31 -0.88
CA LEU A 202 8.20 -7.49 0.01
C LEU A 202 9.06 -6.78 1.06
N HIS A 203 10.01 -7.48 1.68
CA HIS A 203 10.93 -6.86 2.66
C HIS A 203 11.78 -5.75 2.04
N ASP A 204 12.32 -5.96 0.84
CA ASP A 204 13.07 -4.95 0.11
C ASP A 204 12.24 -3.71 -0.20
N ALA A 205 11.00 -3.89 -0.65
CA ALA A 205 10.09 -2.77 -0.94
C ALA A 205 9.74 -1.99 0.34
N PHE A 206 9.50 -2.67 1.46
CA PHE A 206 9.27 -2.00 2.74
C PHE A 206 10.52 -1.30 3.30
N ALA A 207 11.71 -1.90 3.15
CA ALA A 207 12.95 -1.28 3.57
C ALA A 207 13.22 0.00 2.77
N LEU A 208 12.95 -0.02 1.46
CA LEU A 208 13.02 1.16 0.61
C LEU A 208 12.00 2.23 1.03
N LEU A 209 10.74 1.85 1.29
CA LEU A 209 9.72 2.76 1.81
C LEU A 209 10.19 3.45 3.09
N ASP A 210 10.66 2.67 4.07
CA ASP A 210 11.13 3.21 5.34
C ASP A 210 12.31 4.16 5.13
N ALA A 211 13.22 3.83 4.20
CA ALA A 211 14.40 4.64 3.92
C ALA A 211 14.07 5.99 3.25
N THR A 212 13.10 6.02 2.34
CA THR A 212 12.64 7.26 1.69
C THR A 212 11.80 8.13 2.61
N HIS A 213 11.15 7.54 3.63
CA HIS A 213 10.18 8.21 4.47
C HIS A 213 10.60 8.32 5.96
N ARG A 214 11.89 8.15 6.29
CA ARG A 214 12.40 8.19 7.69
C ARG A 214 11.98 9.43 8.48
N HIS A 215 11.80 10.57 7.81
CA HIS A 215 11.37 11.82 8.45
C HIS A 215 9.97 11.76 9.08
N PHE A 216 9.10 10.85 8.65
CA PHE A 216 7.76 10.68 9.22
C PHE A 216 7.73 9.76 10.45
N HIS A 217 8.82 9.05 10.73
CA HIS A 217 8.95 8.12 11.85
C HIS A 217 9.62 8.74 13.09
N ALA A 218 10.19 9.95 12.97
CA ALA A 218 10.94 10.61 14.04
C ALA A 218 10.10 11.49 14.98
N ALA A 219 8.80 11.68 14.73
CA ALA A 219 7.93 12.53 15.55
C ALA A 219 7.08 11.71 16.54
N ALA A 220 7.73 11.20 17.59
CA ALA A 220 7.13 10.88 18.89
C ALA A 220 8.24 10.50 19.89
N ALA A 221 9.08 11.47 20.24
CA ALA A 221 9.86 11.43 21.48
C ALA A 221 9.31 12.51 22.41
#